data_AF-A0A2V9F4K4-F1
#
_entry.id   AF-A0A2V9F4K4-F1
#
_cell.length_a   1.000
_cell.length_b   1.000
_cell.length_c   1.000
_cell.angle_alpha   90.00
_cell.angle_beta   90.00
_cell.angle_gamma   90.00
#
_symmetry.space_group_name_H-M   'P 1'
#
loop_
_entity.id
_entity.type
_entity.pdbx_description
1 polymer ?
#
loop_
_entity_poly.entity_id
_entity_poly.type
_entity_poly.pdbx_seq_one_letter_code
_entity_poly.pdbx_strand_id
1 'polypeptide(L)'
;MSLGVKNVEIEPAIRDLRNRTLARLPGDVSRLVYLASSRDLNTGRYSHDGLAFHFSENVACKAMAACHAEIFNRLVYCSLEELIEELRSYISSTAERPGDVLESWKHLGSYRVTIPSECDEMAAEIFLSNVKVALAILQTRQESAFQDGQFAWRYRSHGR
;
A
#
# COMPACT_ATOMS: atom_id res chain seq x y z
N MET A 1 -26.95 27.05 12.03
CA MET A 1 -25.54 26.98 12.44
C MET A 1 -25.28 25.63 13.11
N SER A 2 -24.62 24.67 12.45
CA SER A 2 -24.17 23.42 13.09
C SER A 2 -23.09 22.72 12.23
N LEU A 3 -21.98 23.42 12.00
CA LEU A 3 -20.79 22.87 11.32
C LEU A 3 -19.71 22.44 12.33
N GLY A 4 -19.85 22.79 13.61
CA GLY A 4 -18.82 22.56 14.64
C GLY A 4 -18.86 21.20 15.33
N VAL A 5 -19.99 20.48 15.32
CA VAL A 5 -20.15 19.21 16.08
C VAL A 5 -19.66 17.99 15.30
N LYS A 6 -19.59 18.05 13.95
CA LYS A 6 -19.28 16.89 13.10
C LYS A 6 -17.79 16.55 12.97
N ASN A 7 -16.88 17.47 13.32
CA ASN A 7 -15.44 17.25 13.16
C ASN A 7 -14.78 16.61 14.40
N VAL A 8 -15.46 16.67 15.55
CA VAL A 8 -14.91 16.22 16.85
C VAL A 8 -14.76 14.69 16.92
N GLU A 9 -15.54 13.93 16.15
CA GLU A 9 -15.50 12.46 16.19
C GLU A 9 -14.54 11.83 15.17
N ILE A 10 -14.07 12.59 14.17
CA ILE A 10 -13.21 12.05 13.11
C ILE A 10 -11.79 11.79 13.63
N GLU A 11 -11.20 12.73 14.37
CA GLU A 11 -9.85 12.57 14.93
C GLU A 11 -9.71 11.36 15.87
N PRO A 12 -10.65 11.11 16.82
CA PRO A 12 -10.67 9.88 17.58
C PRO A 12 -10.73 8.60 16.72
N ALA A 13 -11.54 8.60 15.65
CA ALA A 13 -11.67 7.45 14.75
C ALA A 13 -10.39 7.23 13.92
N ILE A 14 -9.74 8.30 13.43
CA ILE A 14 -8.43 8.23 12.76
C ILE A 14 -7.40 7.59 13.70
N ARG A 15 -7.33 8.06 14.95
CA ARG A 15 -6.39 7.53 15.95
C ARG A 15 -6.68 6.07 16.28
N ASP A 16 -7.94 5.67 16.41
CA ASP A 16 -8.32 4.28 16.64
C ASP A 16 -7.89 3.39 15.47
N LEU A 17 -8.22 3.79 14.23
CA LEU A 17 -7.84 3.09 13.01
C LEU A 17 -6.32 2.92 12.89
N ARG A 18 -5.56 3.98 13.17
CA ARG A 18 -4.09 3.97 13.18
C ARG A 18 -3.53 3.00 14.20
N ASN A 19 -3.97 3.12 15.45
CA ASN A 19 -3.39 2.37 16.57
C ASN A 19 -3.82 0.90 16.60
N ARG A 20 -4.89 0.55 15.88
CA ARG A 20 -5.41 -0.82 15.83
C ARG A 20 -5.13 -1.46 14.48
N THR A 21 -5.96 -1.17 13.49
CA THR A 21 -5.96 -1.87 12.21
C THR A 21 -4.67 -1.60 11.43
N LEU A 22 -4.30 -0.33 11.24
CA LEU A 22 -3.13 0.04 10.42
C LEU A 22 -1.80 -0.28 11.09
N ALA A 23 -1.73 -0.26 12.43
CA ALA A 23 -0.54 -0.64 13.18
C ALA A 23 -0.14 -2.11 12.99
N ARG A 24 -1.09 -2.98 12.60
CA ARG A 24 -0.84 -4.41 12.36
C ARG A 24 -0.32 -4.71 10.96
N LEU A 25 -0.35 -3.73 10.05
CA LEU A 25 0.09 -3.88 8.67
C LEU A 25 1.55 -3.43 8.51
N PRO A 26 2.36 -4.17 7.74
CA PRO A 26 3.78 -3.88 7.59
C PRO A 26 4.00 -2.74 6.58
N GLY A 27 4.39 -1.57 7.08
CA GLY A 27 4.70 -0.41 6.24
C GLY A 27 3.48 0.30 5.66
N ASP A 28 3.76 1.41 4.98
CA ASP A 28 2.77 2.27 4.35
C ASP A 28 2.19 1.68 3.06
N VAL A 29 2.94 0.90 2.27
CA VAL A 29 2.36 0.23 1.09
C VAL A 29 1.28 -0.78 1.49
N SER A 30 1.49 -1.58 2.53
CA SER A 30 0.47 -2.53 3.01
C SER A 30 -0.78 -1.83 3.52
N ARG A 31 -0.59 -0.70 4.22
CA ARG A 31 -1.70 0.14 4.71
C ARG A 31 -2.46 0.78 3.54
N LEU A 32 -1.75 1.25 2.52
CA LEU A 32 -2.34 1.81 1.30
C LEU A 32 -3.23 0.77 0.60
N VAL A 33 -2.70 -0.44 0.38
CA VAL A 33 -3.43 -1.54 -0.27
C VAL A 33 -4.67 -1.93 0.53
N TYR A 34 -4.57 -2.03 1.86
CA TYR A 34 -5.72 -2.31 2.73
C TYR A 34 -6.81 -1.23 2.63
N LEU A 35 -6.43 0.05 2.70
CA LEU A 35 -7.40 1.14 2.62
C LEU A 35 -8.05 1.19 1.23
N ALA A 36 -7.28 0.94 0.17
CA ALA A 36 -7.81 0.85 -1.17
C ALA A 36 -8.79 -0.32 -1.35
N SER A 37 -8.53 -1.49 -0.76
CA SER A 37 -9.41 -2.65 -0.88
C SER A 37 -10.73 -2.50 -0.10
N SER A 38 -10.74 -1.64 0.93
CA SER A 38 -11.94 -1.30 1.69
C SER A 38 -12.82 -0.21 1.04
N ARG A 39 -12.37 0.34 -0.11
CA ARG A 39 -13.08 1.38 -0.86
C ARG A 39 -13.93 0.75 -1.95
N ASP A 40 -15.21 1.12 -1.99
CA ASP A 40 -16.07 0.84 -3.14
C ASP A 40 -15.59 1.63 -4.37
N LEU A 41 -15.27 0.94 -5.46
CA LEU A 41 -14.73 1.57 -6.69
C LEU A 41 -15.78 2.37 -7.49
N ASN A 42 -17.06 2.15 -7.25
CA ASN A 42 -18.15 2.87 -7.94
C ASN A 42 -18.51 4.16 -7.22
N THR A 43 -18.50 4.17 -5.88
CA THR A 43 -18.91 5.32 -5.08
C THR A 43 -17.75 6.04 -4.38
N GLY A 44 -16.57 5.44 -4.34
CA GLY A 44 -15.41 5.94 -3.61
C GLY A 44 -15.55 5.92 -2.08
N ARG A 45 -16.59 5.26 -1.55
CA ARG A 45 -16.88 5.22 -0.11
C ARG A 45 -16.10 4.09 0.56
N TYR A 46 -15.65 4.32 1.77
CA TYR A 46 -14.93 3.33 2.56
C TYR A 46 -15.87 2.67 3.56
N SER A 47 -15.72 1.36 3.75
CA SER A 47 -16.45 0.58 4.75
C SER A 47 -15.49 -0.04 5.76
N HIS A 48 -15.83 0.05 7.05
CA HIS A 48 -15.09 -0.61 8.12
C HIS A 48 -16.01 -0.87 9.32
N ASP A 49 -16.54 -2.08 9.45
CA ASP A 49 -17.57 -2.43 10.44
C ASP A 49 -17.14 -2.14 11.88
N GLY A 50 -15.91 -2.51 12.25
CA GLY A 50 -15.41 -2.25 13.61
C GLY A 50 -15.34 -0.77 13.97
N LEU A 51 -14.96 0.09 13.02
CA LEU A 51 -14.86 1.53 13.23
C LEU A 51 -16.25 2.18 13.18
N ALA A 52 -17.12 1.70 12.27
CA ALA A 52 -18.50 2.14 12.17
C ALA A 52 -19.32 1.81 13.42
N PHE A 53 -19.06 0.65 14.04
CA PHE A 53 -19.66 0.25 15.31
C PHE A 53 -19.35 1.23 16.45
N HIS A 54 -18.14 1.79 16.49
CA HIS A 54 -17.71 2.70 17.54
C HIS A 54 -18.01 4.18 17.26
N PHE A 55 -18.07 4.60 15.99
CA PHE A 55 -18.12 6.02 15.61
C PHE A 55 -19.19 6.41 14.56
N SER A 56 -19.97 5.46 14.02
CA SER A 56 -20.83 5.56 12.82
C SER A 56 -20.14 5.34 11.47
N GLU A 57 -20.91 4.87 10.48
CA GLU A 57 -20.45 4.63 9.11
C GLU A 57 -19.85 5.88 8.45
N ASN A 58 -20.50 7.04 8.61
CA ASN A 58 -20.02 8.27 8.00
C ASN A 58 -18.69 8.75 8.61
N VAL A 59 -18.52 8.61 9.93
CA VAL A 59 -17.23 8.95 10.58
C VAL A 59 -16.16 7.95 10.18
N ALA A 60 -16.47 6.64 10.16
CA ALA A 60 -15.55 5.61 9.73
C ALA A 60 -15.08 5.83 8.27
N CYS A 61 -16.01 6.12 7.36
CA CYS A 61 -15.71 6.42 5.97
C CYS A 61 -14.74 7.61 5.84
N LYS A 62 -14.96 8.70 6.60
CA LYS A 62 -14.08 9.88 6.57
C LYS A 62 -12.71 9.61 7.18
N ALA A 63 -12.65 8.89 8.30
CA ALA A 63 -11.40 8.53 8.95
C ALA A 63 -10.52 7.66 8.05
N MET A 64 -11.12 6.67 7.36
CA MET A 64 -10.45 5.82 6.38
C MET A 64 -9.93 6.64 5.19
N ALA A 65 -10.76 7.53 4.64
CA ALA A 65 -10.36 8.42 3.54
C ALA A 65 -9.17 9.33 3.94
N ALA A 66 -9.22 9.92 5.13
CA ALA A 66 -8.15 10.77 5.65
C ALA A 66 -6.84 10.00 5.83
N CYS A 67 -6.90 8.80 6.42
CA CYS A 67 -5.73 7.94 6.54
C CYS A 67 -5.18 7.53 5.17
N HIS A 68 -6.06 7.23 4.20
CA HIS A 68 -5.66 6.82 2.87
C HIS A 68 -4.91 7.94 2.14
N ALA A 69 -5.45 9.16 2.18
CA ALA A 69 -4.80 10.33 1.61
C ALA A 69 -3.45 10.64 2.28
N GLU A 70 -3.34 10.53 3.61
CA GLU A 70 -2.08 10.77 4.30
C GLU A 70 -1.00 9.75 3.95
N ILE A 71 -1.34 8.45 3.96
CA ILE A 71 -0.43 7.38 3.57
C ILE A 71 0.02 7.55 2.11
N PHE A 72 -0.92 7.83 1.21
CA PHE A 72 -0.61 8.09 -0.18
C PHE A 72 0.38 9.26 -0.34
N ASN A 73 0.14 10.38 0.33
CA ASN A 73 1.05 11.52 0.28
C ASN A 73 2.45 11.18 0.82
N ARG A 74 2.56 10.41 1.90
CA ARG A 74 3.87 9.95 2.40
C ARG A 74 4.63 9.13 1.36
N LEU A 75 3.94 8.26 0.63
CA LEU A 75 4.54 7.45 -0.43
C LEU A 75 4.86 8.23 -1.70
N VAL A 76 4.09 9.29 -2.02
CA VAL A 76 4.39 10.19 -3.14
C VAL A 76 5.70 10.95 -2.89
N TYR A 77 5.92 11.41 -1.66
CA TYR A 77 7.03 12.29 -1.31
C TYR A 77 8.23 11.57 -0.69
N CYS A 78 8.17 10.24 -0.51
CA CYS A 78 9.34 9.48 -0.07
C CYS A 78 10.36 9.33 -1.22
N SER A 79 11.60 9.02 -0.84
CA SER A 79 12.63 8.68 -1.81
C SER A 79 12.30 7.39 -2.56
N LEU A 80 12.89 7.21 -3.74
CA LEU A 80 12.72 5.98 -4.51
C LEU A 80 13.26 4.77 -3.74
N GLU A 81 14.34 4.94 -2.98
CA GLU A 81 14.94 3.93 -2.11
C GLU A 81 13.96 3.48 -1.02
N GLU A 82 13.30 4.43 -0.34
CA GLU A 82 12.27 4.13 0.67
C GLU A 82 11.08 3.39 0.05
N LEU A 83 10.60 3.84 -1.12
CA LEU A 83 9.50 3.18 -1.83
C LEU A 83 9.85 1.73 -2.21
N ILE A 84 11.09 1.49 -2.63
CA ILE A 84 11.60 0.15 -2.95
C ILE A 84 11.57 -0.76 -1.71
N GLU A 85 11.98 -0.26 -0.54
CA GLU A 85 11.93 -1.04 0.71
C GLU A 85 10.49 -1.30 1.17
N GLU A 86 9.62 -0.30 1.06
CA GLU A 86 8.19 -0.43 1.34
C GLU A 86 7.53 -1.51 0.47
N LEU A 87 7.77 -1.48 -0.85
CA LEU A 87 7.28 -2.50 -1.78
C LEU A 87 7.86 -3.88 -1.47
N ARG A 88 9.16 -3.98 -1.15
CA ARG A 88 9.80 -5.25 -0.76
C ARG A 88 9.14 -5.84 0.49
N SER A 89 8.90 -5.01 1.49
CA SER A 89 8.25 -5.40 2.75
C SER A 89 6.83 -5.91 2.48
N TYR A 90 6.05 -5.16 1.70
CA TYR A 90 4.70 -5.56 1.29
C TYR A 90 4.72 -6.92 0.57
N ILE A 91 5.53 -7.08 -0.48
CA ILE A 91 5.62 -8.31 -1.28
C ILE A 91 5.99 -9.50 -0.39
N SER A 92 6.95 -9.31 0.51
CA SER A 92 7.42 -10.37 1.42
C SER A 92 6.39 -10.73 2.51
N SER A 93 5.44 -9.83 2.79
CA SER A 93 4.36 -10.07 3.75
C SER A 93 3.15 -10.80 3.17
N THR A 94 3.06 -10.89 1.83
CA THR A 94 2.00 -11.64 1.18
C THR A 94 2.20 -13.15 1.34
N ALA A 95 1.12 -13.92 1.28
CA ALA A 95 1.20 -15.39 1.28
C ALA A 95 1.66 -15.98 -0.06
N GLU A 96 1.78 -15.14 -1.09
CA GLU A 96 2.15 -15.51 -2.45
C GLU A 96 3.67 -15.51 -2.63
N ARG A 97 4.15 -16.15 -3.71
CA ARG A 97 5.58 -16.08 -4.03
C ARG A 97 5.92 -14.65 -4.47
N PRO A 98 7.05 -14.08 -4.02
CA PRO A 98 7.43 -12.71 -4.37
C PRO A 98 7.45 -12.40 -5.87
N GLY A 99 7.83 -13.39 -6.70
CA GLY A 99 7.81 -13.25 -8.16
C GLY A 99 6.40 -13.10 -8.73
N ASP A 100 5.45 -13.90 -8.25
CA ASP A 100 4.05 -13.90 -8.71
C ASP A 100 3.37 -12.56 -8.39
N VAL A 101 3.64 -12.00 -7.20
CA VAL A 101 3.12 -10.68 -6.80
C VAL A 101 3.70 -9.56 -7.67
N LEU A 102 5.02 -9.58 -7.92
CA LEU A 102 5.68 -8.59 -8.78
C LEU A 102 5.15 -8.63 -10.21
N GLU A 103 5.00 -9.84 -10.76
CA GLU A 103 4.45 -10.04 -12.10
C GLU A 103 3.02 -9.52 -12.17
N SER A 104 2.15 -9.94 -11.24
CA SER A 104 0.76 -9.47 -11.14
C SER A 104 0.67 -7.94 -11.06
N TRP A 105 1.45 -7.31 -10.18
CA TRP A 105 1.44 -5.85 -10.02
C TRP A 105 1.90 -5.12 -11.28
N LYS A 106 2.91 -5.63 -11.97
CA LYS A 106 3.42 -5.03 -13.21
C LYS A 106 2.46 -5.21 -14.38
N HIS A 107 1.91 -6.41 -14.55
CA HIS A 107 1.04 -6.76 -15.68
C HIS A 107 -0.38 -6.21 -15.54
N LEU A 108 -1.00 -6.36 -14.36
CA LEU A 108 -2.36 -5.90 -14.12
C LEU A 108 -2.43 -4.42 -13.78
N GLY A 109 -1.32 -3.82 -13.35
CA GLY A 109 -1.31 -2.45 -12.88
C GLY A 109 -2.12 -2.27 -11.59
N SER A 110 -2.18 -3.28 -10.73
CA SER A 110 -2.99 -3.29 -9.50
C SER A 110 -2.70 -2.13 -8.56
N TYR A 111 -1.49 -1.56 -8.62
CA TYR A 111 -1.13 -0.34 -7.88
C TYR A 111 -1.89 0.91 -8.34
N ARG A 112 -2.60 0.88 -9.48
CA ARG A 112 -3.42 2.02 -9.93
C ARG A 112 -4.67 2.19 -9.10
N VAL A 113 -5.27 1.08 -8.64
CA VAL A 113 -6.49 1.13 -7.82
C VAL A 113 -6.20 1.54 -6.37
N THR A 114 -4.92 1.60 -5.98
CA THR A 114 -4.50 2.07 -4.65
C THR A 114 -4.46 3.58 -4.52
N ILE A 115 -4.77 4.32 -5.58
CA ILE A 115 -4.84 5.78 -5.53
C ILE A 115 -6.18 6.21 -4.88
N PRO A 116 -6.16 7.11 -3.88
CA PRO A 116 -7.37 7.66 -3.28
C PRO A 116 -8.27 8.36 -4.31
N SER A 117 -9.59 8.39 -4.07
CA SER A 117 -10.54 9.07 -4.98
C SER A 117 -10.28 10.57 -5.11
N GLU A 118 -9.86 11.20 -4.02
CA GLU A 118 -9.56 12.63 -3.93
C GLU A 118 -8.05 12.78 -3.79
N CYS A 119 -7.33 12.81 -4.92
CA CYS A 119 -5.91 13.11 -4.94
C CYS A 119 -5.60 14.09 -6.08
N ASP A 120 -4.48 14.79 -5.92
CA ASP A 120 -3.93 15.62 -6.99
C ASP A 120 -3.43 14.74 -8.15
N GLU A 121 -3.69 15.17 -9.39
CA GLU A 121 -3.37 14.39 -10.60
C GLU A 121 -1.85 14.27 -10.79
N MET A 122 -1.10 15.32 -10.50
CA MET A 122 0.36 15.30 -10.59
C MET A 122 0.95 14.36 -9.52
N ALA A 123 0.42 14.39 -8.29
CA ALA A 123 0.81 13.43 -7.24
C ALA A 123 0.54 11.98 -7.66
N ALA A 124 -0.60 11.71 -8.30
CA ALA A 124 -0.92 10.39 -8.86
C ALA A 124 0.09 9.97 -9.93
N GLU A 125 0.43 10.84 -10.87
CA GLU A 125 1.41 10.54 -11.91
C GLU A 125 2.80 10.24 -11.35
N ILE A 126 3.27 11.04 -10.38
CA ILE A 126 4.55 10.84 -9.69
C ILE A 126 4.56 9.47 -9.00
N PHE A 127 3.52 9.16 -8.22
CA PHE A 127 3.41 7.87 -7.53
C PHE A 127 3.44 6.70 -8.53
N LEU A 128 2.63 6.76 -9.58
CA LEU A 128 2.57 5.72 -10.60
C LEU A 128 3.92 5.52 -11.30
N SER A 129 4.62 6.60 -11.60
CA SER A 129 5.96 6.56 -12.21
C SER A 129 6.96 5.90 -11.27
N ASN A 130 7.03 6.35 -10.02
CA ASN A 130 7.96 5.84 -9.02
C ASN A 130 7.71 4.36 -8.71
N VAL A 131 6.44 3.93 -8.59
CA VAL A 131 6.09 2.51 -8.39
C VAL A 131 6.54 1.66 -9.57
N LYS A 132 6.35 2.10 -10.82
CA LYS A 132 6.84 1.36 -12.00
C LYS A 132 8.36 1.17 -11.97
N VAL A 133 9.09 2.23 -11.65
CA VAL A 133 10.56 2.18 -11.54
C VAL A 133 10.99 1.24 -10.41
N ALA A 134 10.37 1.37 -9.23
CA ALA A 134 10.68 0.53 -8.08
C ALA A 134 10.40 -0.96 -8.35
N LEU A 135 9.27 -1.29 -8.99
CA LEU A 135 8.94 -2.66 -9.41
C LEU A 135 9.98 -3.21 -10.41
N ALA A 136 10.40 -2.41 -11.38
CA ALA A 136 11.44 -2.83 -12.33
C ALA A 136 12.78 -3.12 -11.63
N ILE A 137 13.19 -2.28 -10.68
CA ILE A 137 14.42 -2.49 -9.89
C ILE A 137 14.31 -3.77 -9.05
N LEU A 138 13.16 -4.01 -8.40
CA LEU A 138 12.93 -5.21 -7.60
C LEU A 138 13.00 -6.48 -8.44
N GLN A 139 12.42 -6.46 -9.65
CA GLN A 139 12.47 -7.58 -10.58
C GLN A 139 13.92 -7.89 -10.99
N THR A 140 14.69 -6.88 -11.43
CA THR A 140 16.10 -7.07 -11.81
C THR A 140 16.91 -7.68 -10.67
N ARG A 141 16.69 -7.22 -9.42
CA ARG A 141 17.38 -7.77 -8.24
C ARG A 141 17.01 -9.23 -7.97
N GLN A 142 15.75 -9.62 -8.17
CA GLN A 142 15.33 -11.02 -8.04
C GLN A 142 15.97 -11.92 -9.10
N GLU A 143 16.02 -11.46 -10.34
CA GLU A 143 16.63 -12.20 -11.45
C GLU A 143 18.13 -12.42 -11.22
N SER A 144 18.86 -11.38 -10.78
CA SER A 144 20.28 -11.51 -10.43
C SER A 144 20.49 -12.49 -9.26
N ALA A 145 19.71 -12.38 -8.18
CA ALA A 145 19.82 -13.29 -7.04
C ALA A 145 19.53 -14.75 -7.41
N PHE A 146 18.58 -14.98 -8.33
CA PHE A 146 18.27 -16.31 -8.85
C PHE A 146 19.42 -16.89 -9.69
N GLN A 147 20.07 -16.07 -10.51
CA GLN A 147 21.24 -16.49 -11.28
C GLN A 147 22.42 -16.85 -10.38
N ASP A 148 22.76 -15.99 -9.41
CA ASP A 148 23.85 -16.23 -8.45
C ASP A 148 23.65 -17.53 -7.65
N GLY A 149 22.42 -17.78 -7.20
CA GLY A 149 22.06 -19.02 -6.49
C GLY A 149 22.24 -20.27 -7.34
N GLN A 150 21.89 -20.23 -8.63
CA GLN A 150 22.11 -21.34 -9.56
C GLN A 150 23.60 -21.60 -9.84
N PHE A 151 24.39 -20.54 -10.01
CA PHE A 151 25.84 -20.67 -10.18
C PHE A 151 26.47 -21.31 -8.94
N ALA A 152 26.13 -20.84 -7.74
CA ALA A 152 26.65 -21.38 -6.48
C ALA A 152 26.28 -22.87 -6.24
N TRP A 153 25.13 -23.33 -6.75
CA TRP A 153 24.73 -24.75 -6.68
C TRP A 153 25.52 -25.61 -7.67
N ARG A 154 25.72 -25.13 -8.91
CA ARG A 154 26.48 -25.83 -9.96
C ARG A 154 27.94 -26.10 -9.58
N TYR A 155 28.59 -25.18 -8.86
CA TYR A 155 29.97 -25.39 -8.39
C TYR A 155 30.07 -26.42 -7.25
N ARG A 156 29.04 -26.54 -6.39
CA ARG A 156 29.03 -27.53 -5.30
C ARG A 156 28.70 -28.95 -5.77
N SER A 157 27.97 -29.11 -6.87
CA SER A 157 27.59 -30.43 -7.39
C SER A 157 28.68 -31.13 -8.22
N HIS A 158 29.69 -30.40 -8.70
CA HIS A 158 30.80 -30.93 -9.53
C HIS A 158 32.12 -31.11 -8.77
N GLY A 159 32.15 -30.88 -7.45
CA GLY A 159 33.34 -31.03 -6.60
C GLY A 159 33.45 -32.37 -5.88
N ARG A 160 33.01 -33.48 -6.48
CA ARG A 160 33.17 -34.83 -5.94
C ARG A 160 34.04 -35.69 -6.85
#